data_AF-A0A538K4W0-F1
#
_entry.id   AF-A0A538K4W0-F1
#
_cell.length_a   1.000
_cell.length_b   1.000
_cell.length_c   1.000
_cell.angle_alpha   90.00
_cell.angle_beta   90.00
_cell.angle_gamma   90.00
#
_symmetry.space_group_name_H-M   'P 1'
#
loop_
_entity.id
_entity.type
_entity.pdbx_description
1 polymer ?
#
loop_
_entity_poly.entity_id
_entity_poly.type
_entity_poly.pdbx_seq_one_letter_code
_entity_poly.pdbx_strand_id
1 'polypeptide(L)' 'MNERTSHEAGAVAGKKSQFDVIADGRLVFSKQQEGRFPEHDEIMRALS' A
#
# COMPACT_ATOMS: atom_id res chain seq x y z
N MET A 1 0.03 -15.62 -7.33
CA MET A 1 0.30 -15.78 -5.89
C MET A 1 1.58 -14.98 -5.63
N ASN A 2 1.52 -13.88 -4.87
CA ASN A 2 2.70 -13.00 -4.70
C ASN A 2 3.67 -13.65 -3.70
N GLU A 3 4.83 -14.07 -4.18
CA GLU A 3 5.74 -15.02 -3.51
C GLU A 3 6.66 -14.40 -2.44
N ARG A 4 6.23 -13.35 -1.72
CA ARG A 4 7.10 -12.64 -0.75
C ARG A 4 6.49 -12.27 0.60
N THR A 5 5.19 -12.48 0.81
CA THR A 5 4.54 -12.11 2.07
C THR A 5 3.35 -13.03 2.33
N SER A 6 3.10 -13.37 3.61
CA SER A 6 1.93 -14.15 4.02
C SER A 6 0.64 -13.32 4.13
N HIS A 7 0.68 -12.03 3.82
CA HIS A 7 -0.47 -11.13 3.87
C HIS A 7 -1.39 -11.34 2.66
N GLU A 8 -2.70 -11.29 2.90
CA GLU A 8 -3.70 -11.13 1.85
C GLU A 8 -3.83 -9.66 1.46
N ALA A 9 -3.93 -9.39 0.16
CA ALA A 9 -4.09 -8.04 -0.37
C ALA A 9 -5.12 -8.01 -1.48
N GLY A 10 -5.92 -6.93 -1.52
CA GLY A 10 -6.92 -6.68 -2.54
C GLY A 10 -6.98 -5.20 -2.89
N ALA A 11 -7.42 -4.90 -4.12
CA ALA A 11 -7.65 -3.53 -4.55
C ALA A 11 -9.10 -3.14 -4.28
N VAL A 12 -9.30 -1.97 -3.68
CA VAL A 12 -10.62 -1.35 -3.50
C VAL A 12 -10.67 -0.07 -4.33
N ALA A 13 -11.80 0.15 -5.00
CA ALA A 13 -11.98 1.35 -5.82
C ALA A 13 -11.91 2.62 -4.95
N GLY A 14 -10.95 3.49 -5.27
CA GLY A 14 -10.76 4.78 -4.63
C GLY A 14 -11.31 5.95 -5.45
N LYS A 15 -10.96 7.16 -5.02
CA LYS A 15 -11.20 8.42 -5.73
C LYS A 15 -10.18 8.63 -6.85
N LYS A 16 -10.42 9.65 -7.68
CA LYS A 16 -9.54 10.03 -8.78
C LYS A 16 -8.08 10.20 -8.33
N SER A 17 -7.17 9.49 -8.99
CA SER A 17 -5.71 9.54 -8.75
C SER A 17 -5.27 9.09 -7.33
N GLN A 18 -6.17 8.45 -6.57
CA GLN A 18 -5.87 7.91 -5.24
C GLN A 18 -5.04 6.63 -5.36
N PHE A 19 -4.02 6.53 -4.54
CA PHE A 19 -3.31 5.28 -4.27
C PHE A 19 -2.89 5.31 -2.81
N ASP A 20 -3.64 4.60 -1.98
CA ASP A 20 -3.39 4.49 -0.56
C ASP A 20 -3.20 3.01 -0.22
N VAL A 21 -2.19 2.72 0.59
CA VAL A 21 -1.95 1.37 1.11
C VAL A 21 -2.34 1.39 2.57
N ILE A 22 -3.23 0.47 2.94
CA ILE A 22 -3.76 0.33 4.29
C ILE A 22 -3.42 -1.08 4.76
N ALA A 23 -2.80 -1.18 5.94
CA ALA A 23 -2.48 -2.45 6.59
C ALA A 23 -3.01 -2.40 8.02
N ASP A 24 -3.76 -3.42 8.44
CA ASP A 24 -4.36 -3.52 9.78
C ASP A 24 -5.14 -2.26 10.20
N GLY A 25 -5.86 -1.65 9.25
CA GLY A 25 -6.63 -0.42 9.48
C GLY A 25 -5.78 0.86 9.58
N ARG A 26 -4.46 0.77 9.43
CA ARG A 26 -3.53 1.90 9.45
C ARG A 26 -3.10 2.28 8.04
N LEU A 27 -3.12 3.58 7.75
CA LEU A 27 -2.53 4.12 6.52
C LEU A 27 -1.00 3.95 6.57
N VAL A 28 -0.45 3.15 5.67
CA VAL A 28 1.01 2.93 5.58
C VAL A 28 1.65 3.71 4.45
N PHE A 29 0.88 4.09 3.42
CA PHE A 29 1.34 4.95 2.34
C PHE A 29 0.16 5.72 1.72
N SER A 30 0.38 6.96 1.31
CA SER A 30 -0.57 7.71 0.48
C SER A 30 0.14 8.50 -0.62
N LYS A 31 -0.20 8.21 -1.87
CA LYS A 31 0.32 8.94 -3.03
C LYS A 31 -0.02 10.42 -3.00
N GLN A 32 -1.14 10.81 -2.40
CA GLN A 32 -1.52 12.22 -2.31
C GLN A 32 -0.69 12.98 -1.29
N GLN A 33 -0.18 12.31 -0.25
CA GLN A 33 0.71 12.91 0.74
C GLN A 33 2.16 12.94 0.24
N GLU A 34 2.61 11.85 -0.37
CA GLU A 34 4.01 11.69 -0.83
C GLU A 34 4.27 12.31 -2.21
N GLY A 35 3.22 12.58 -3.00
CA GLY A 35 3.34 13.08 -4.37
C GLY A 35 3.91 12.08 -5.37
N ARG A 36 4.10 10.82 -4.98
CA ARG A 36 4.68 9.74 -5.80
C ARG A 36 3.98 8.40 -5.53
N PHE A 37 4.27 7.39 -6.35
CA PHE A 37 3.92 6.01 -6.04
C PHE A 37 4.90 5.41 -5.05
N PRO A 38 4.50 4.37 -4.30
CA PRO A 38 5.41 3.70 -3.40
C PRO A 38 6.37 2.79 -4.15
N GLU A 39 7.56 2.66 -3.60
CA GLU A 39 8.51 1.61 -3.90
C GLU A 39 8.06 0.29 -3.27
N HIS A 40 8.50 -0.83 -3.83
CA HIS A 40 8.14 -2.14 -3.29
C HIS A 40 8.64 -2.33 -1.84
N ASP A 41 9.90 -1.95 -1.59
CA ASP A 41 10.57 -2.23 -0.32
C ASP A 41 10.03 -1.37 0.84
N GLU A 42 9.51 -0.16 0.59
CA GLU A 42 8.94 0.67 1.65
C GLU A 42 7.65 0.06 2.20
N ILE A 43 6.83 -0.52 1.32
CA ILE A 43 5.61 -1.22 1.74
C ILE A 43 5.97 -2.48 2.52
N MET A 44 6.95 -3.26 2.04
CA MET A 44 7.40 -4.48 2.75
C MET A 44 7.91 -4.18 4.16
N ARG A 45 8.66 -3.09 4.35
CA ARG A 45 9.14 -2.65 5.67
C ARG A 45 8.01 -2.17 6.58
N ALA A 46 6.96 -1.57 6.02
CA ALA A 46 5.81 -1.11 6.79
C ALA A 46 4.87 -2.26 7.26
N LEU A 47 5.04 -3.45 6.67
CA LEU A 47 4.29 -4.68 6.96
C LEU A 47 5.05 -5.68 7.84
N SER A 48 6.27 -5.34 8.28
CA SER A 48 7.10 -6.19 9.15
C SER A 48 6.78 -6.01 10.63
#